data_AF-A0A435A8T5-F1
#
_entry.id   AF-A0A435A8T5-F1
#
_cell.length_a   1.000
_cell.length_b   1.000
_cell.length_c   1.000
_cell.angle_alpha   90.00
_cell.angle_beta   90.00
_cell.angle_gamma   90.00
#
_symmetry.space_group_name_H-M   'P 1'
#
loop_
_entity.id
_entity.type
_entity.pdbx_description
1 polymer ?
#
loop_
_entity_poly.entity_id
_entity_poly.type
_entity_poly.pdbx_seq_one_letter_code
_entity_poly.pdbx_strand_id
1 'polypeptide(L)'
;MSILIAFLSLVIERALGYPDWLFGAIGHPVTWFGRLISFLDRALNRATDSDARRRRRGVMALLVIVLVPAAIAFAVQLLLWQMFPVG
;
A
#
# COMPACT_ATOMS: atom_id res chain seq x y z
N MET A 1 26.04 -10.14 -13.07
CA MET A 1 24.68 -9.61 -13.32
C MET A 1 24.38 -9.68 -14.80
N SER A 2 23.27 -10.29 -15.21
CA SER A 2 22.90 -10.40 -16.63
C SER A 2 22.15 -9.14 -17.08
N ILE A 3 22.87 -8.20 -17.68
CA ILE A 3 22.34 -6.93 -18.21
C ILE A 3 21.23 -7.19 -19.24
N LEU A 4 21.33 -8.28 -19.99
CA LEU A 4 20.35 -8.68 -20.99
C LEU A 4 18.98 -9.01 -20.37
N ILE A 5 18.96 -9.68 -19.22
CA ILE A 5 17.72 -9.99 -18.50
C ILE A 5 17.09 -8.71 -17.96
N ALA A 6 17.88 -7.80 -17.40
CA ALA A 6 17.37 -6.51 -16.92
C ALA A 6 16.77 -5.67 -18.05
N PHE A 7 17.43 -5.64 -19.22
CA PHE A 7 16.92 -4.94 -20.40
C PHE A 7 15.62 -5.56 -20.91
N LEU A 8 15.57 -6.88 -21.02
CA LEU A 8 14.35 -7.60 -21.44
C LEU A 8 13.20 -7.35 -20.46
N SER A 9 13.49 -7.38 -19.15
CA SER A 9 12.49 -7.11 -18.10
C SER A 9 11.92 -5.70 -18.22
N LEU A 10 12.77 -4.69 -18.47
CA LEU A 10 12.34 -3.30 -18.70
C LEU A 10 11.47 -3.14 -19.96
N VAL A 11 11.82 -3.82 -21.05
CA VAL A 11 11.02 -3.80 -22.29
C VAL A 11 9.66 -4.44 -22.06
N ILE A 12 9.63 -5.57 -21.34
CA ILE A 12 8.40 -6.27 -20.98
C ILE A 12 7.57 -5.43 -20.00
N GLU A 13 8.15 -4.85 -18.96
CA GLU A 13 7.46 -3.94 -18.03
C GLU A 13 6.95 -2.67 -18.73
N ARG A 14 7.57 -2.23 -19.82
CA ARG A 14 7.04 -1.11 -20.59
C ARG A 14 5.89 -1.51 -21.51
N ALA A 15 5.90 -2.72 -22.05
CA ALA A 15 4.86 -3.25 -22.93
C ALA A 15 3.65 -3.81 -22.15
N LEU A 16 3.91 -4.45 -21.00
CA LEU A 16 2.94 -5.02 -20.05
C LEU A 16 2.84 -4.18 -18.77
N GLY A 17 3.29 -2.92 -18.81
CA GLY A 17 3.22 -2.00 -17.68
C GLY A 17 1.80 -1.89 -17.12
N TYR A 18 1.66 -1.28 -15.95
CA TYR A 18 0.39 -1.25 -15.22
C TYR A 18 -0.76 -0.81 -16.16
N PRO A 19 -1.64 -1.73 -16.60
CA PRO A 19 -2.54 -1.42 -17.69
C PRO A 19 -3.52 -0.33 -17.26
N ASP A 20 -3.80 0.64 -18.12
CA ASP A 20 -4.71 1.75 -17.79
C ASP A 20 -6.10 1.26 -17.35
N TRP A 21 -6.55 0.12 -17.90
CA TRP A 21 -7.79 -0.53 -17.48
C TRP A 21 -7.70 -1.12 -16.06
N LEU A 22 -6.54 -1.62 -15.65
CA LEU A 22 -6.29 -2.13 -14.30
C LEU A 22 -6.19 -0.97 -13.30
N PHE A 23 -5.57 0.13 -13.71
CA PHE A 23 -5.58 1.40 -12.97
C PHE A 23 -7.00 1.95 -12.80
N GLY A 24 -7.82 1.91 -13.86
CA GLY A 24 -9.21 2.34 -13.81
C GLY A 24 -10.11 1.42 -12.97
N ALA A 25 -9.87 0.10 -12.99
CA ALA A 25 -10.72 -0.87 -12.31
C ALA A 25 -10.47 -0.96 -10.81
N ILE A 26 -9.20 -1.03 -10.38
CA ILE A 26 -8.85 -1.27 -8.97
C ILE A 26 -8.23 0.01 -8.38
N GLY A 27 -7.52 0.80 -9.19
CA GLY A 27 -6.70 1.91 -8.70
C GLY A 27 -5.36 1.42 -8.16
N HIS A 28 -4.33 2.25 -8.28
CA HIS A 28 -2.99 1.86 -7.83
C HIS A 28 -2.96 1.74 -6.31
N PRO A 29 -2.40 0.67 -5.72
CA PRO A 29 -2.34 0.48 -4.27
C PRO A 29 -1.77 1.71 -3.53
N VAL A 30 -0.77 2.35 -4.12
CA VAL A 30 -0.14 3.56 -3.57
C VAL A 30 -1.13 4.73 -3.41
N THR A 31 -2.15 4.83 -4.28
CA THR A 31 -3.20 5.85 -4.17
C THR A 31 -4.15 5.57 -3.01
N TRP A 32 -4.35 4.30 -2.63
CA TRP A 32 -5.17 3.93 -1.49
C TRP A 32 -4.47 4.31 -0.19
N PHE A 33 -3.16 4.06 -0.11
CA PHE A 33 -2.33 4.54 1.00
C PHE A 33 -2.37 6.06 1.12
N GLY A 34 -2.18 6.79 0.02
CA GLY A 34 -2.28 8.25 0.02
C GLY A 34 -3.64 8.76 0.50
N ARG A 35 -4.74 8.09 0.12
CA ARG A 35 -6.10 8.39 0.60
C ARG A 35 -6.27 8.10 2.10
N LEU A 36 -5.76 6.97 2.58
CA LEU A 36 -5.81 6.60 4.00
C LEU A 36 -5.04 7.60 4.86
N ILE A 37 -3.82 7.95 4.45
CA ILE A 37 -2.99 8.95 5.14
C ILE A 37 -3.70 10.31 5.14
N SER A 38 -4.22 10.76 4.01
CA SER A 38 -4.94 12.04 3.92
C SER A 38 -6.21 12.07 4.78
N PHE A 39 -6.91 10.94 4.88
CA PHE A 39 -8.06 10.82 5.77
C PHE A 39 -7.64 10.90 7.24
N LEU A 40 -6.62 10.14 7.63
CA LEU A 40 -6.11 10.13 9.00
C LEU A 40 -5.52 11.49 9.39
N ASP A 41 -4.79 12.16 8.51
CA ASP A 41 -4.27 13.50 8.74
C ASP A 41 -5.42 14.48 9.02
N ARG A 42 -6.45 14.54 8.16
CA ARG A 42 -7.62 15.40 8.41
C ARG A 42 -8.38 15.04 9.70
N ALA A 43 -8.51 13.76 10.02
CA ALA A 43 -9.24 13.31 11.20
C ALA A 43 -8.47 13.55 12.52
N LEU A 44 -7.15 13.37 12.49
CA LEU A 44 -6.31 13.27 13.68
C LEU A 44 -5.41 14.49 13.90
N ASN A 45 -5.04 15.21 12.84
CA ASN A 45 -4.20 16.41 12.90
C ASN A 45 -5.04 17.69 13.03
N ARG A 46 -5.58 17.93 14.23
CA ARG A 46 -6.25 19.21 14.55
C ARG A 46 -5.25 20.16 15.21
N ALA A 47 -5.13 21.37 14.67
CA ALA A 47 -4.24 22.40 15.20
C ALA A 47 -4.63 22.90 16.60
N THR A 48 -5.87 22.68 17.01
CA THR A 48 -6.43 23.09 18.31
C THR A 48 -6.14 22.09 19.44
N ASP A 49 -5.53 20.94 19.15
CA ASP A 49 -5.22 19.94 20.16
C ASP A 49 -3.89 20.25 20.87
N SER A 50 -3.83 19.94 22.17
CA SER A 50 -2.60 20.02 22.95
C SER A 50 -1.52 19.07 22.42
N ASP A 51 -0.25 19.40 22.65
CA ASP A 51 0.90 18.63 22.12
C ASP A 51 0.85 17.14 22.49
N ALA A 52 0.44 16.82 23.73
CA ALA A 52 0.26 15.45 24.19
C ALA A 52 -0.82 14.69 23.39
N ARG A 53 -1.92 15.38 23.04
CA ARG A 53 -3.03 14.78 22.28
C ARG A 53 -2.68 14.64 20.80
N ARG A 54 -1.94 15.60 20.23
CA ARG A 54 -1.35 15.49 18.88
C ARG A 54 -0.39 14.30 18.77
N ARG A 55 0.51 14.12 19.74
CA ARG A 55 1.44 12.96 19.75
C ARG A 55 0.71 11.62 19.79
N ARG A 56 -0.27 11.45 20.69
CA ARG A 56 -1.07 10.20 20.77
C ARG A 56 -1.81 9.91 19.47
N ARG A 57 -2.37 10.94 18.84
CA ARG A 57 -3.07 10.84 17.56
C ARG A 57 -2.13 10.51 16.41
N GLY A 58 -0.92 11.07 16.38
CA GLY A 58 0.12 10.71 15.41
C GLY A 58 0.55 9.24 15.54
N VAL A 59 0.77 8.75 16.76
CA VAL A 59 1.09 7.32 17.00
C VAL A 59 -0.06 6.42 16.54
N MET A 60 -1.30 6.80 16.82
CA MET A 60 -2.47 6.04 16.37
C MET A 60 -2.57 6.02 14.84
N ALA A 61 -2.35 7.16 14.16
CA ALA A 61 -2.32 7.23 12.71
C ALA A 61 -1.25 6.30 12.12
N LEU A 62 -0.03 6.33 12.68
CA LEU A 62 1.07 5.47 12.26
C LEU A 62 0.72 3.98 12.40
N LEU A 63 0.16 3.58 13.55
CA LEU A 63 -0.28 2.21 13.76
C LEU A 63 -1.32 1.78 12.74
N VAL A 64 -2.30 2.63 12.41
CA VAL A 64 -3.31 2.30 11.39
C VAL A 64 -2.66 2.16 10.01
N ILE A 65 -1.77 3.07 9.62
CA ILE A 65 -1.09 3.04 8.31
C ILE A 65 -0.22 1.79 8.14
N VAL A 66 0.36 1.26 9.21
CA VAL A 66 1.20 0.06 9.17
C VAL A 66 0.37 -1.22 9.29
N LEU A 67 -0.49 -1.31 10.32
CA LEU A 67 -1.16 -2.56 10.67
C LEU A 67 -2.26 -2.93 9.68
N VAL A 68 -3.02 -1.97 9.17
CA VAL A 68 -4.14 -2.28 8.25
C VAL A 68 -3.63 -2.91 6.96
N PRO A 69 -2.64 -2.32 6.25
CA PRO A 69 -2.12 -2.93 5.03
C PRO A 69 -1.35 -4.22 5.29
N ALA A 70 -0.61 -4.32 6.40
CA ALA A 70 0.06 -5.55 6.79
C ALA A 70 -0.94 -6.69 7.04
N ALA A 71 -2.04 -6.43 7.74
CA ALA A 71 -3.09 -7.41 7.98
C ALA A 71 -3.77 -7.86 6.69
N ILE A 72 -4.07 -6.93 5.78
CA ILE A 72 -4.64 -7.24 4.47
C ILE A 72 -3.68 -8.09 3.65
N ALA A 73 -2.40 -7.69 3.56
CA ALA A 73 -1.38 -8.43 2.82
C ALA A 73 -1.19 -9.84 3.39
N PHE A 74 -1.16 -9.97 4.72
CA PHE A 74 -1.05 -11.26 5.40
C PHE A 74 -2.26 -12.16 5.14
N ALA A 75 -3.48 -11.61 5.18
CA ALA A 75 -4.70 -12.35 4.87
C ALA A 75 -4.71 -12.83 3.40
N VAL A 76 -4.33 -11.96 2.46
CA VAL A 76 -4.21 -12.33 1.04
C VAL A 76 -3.14 -13.41 0.85
N GLN A 77 -1.99 -13.28 1.51
CA GLN A 77 -0.94 -14.29 1.47
C GLN A 77 -1.44 -15.64 1.98
N LEU A 78 -2.17 -15.66 3.10
CA LEU A 78 -2.73 -16.89 3.68
C LEU A 78 -3.74 -17.54 2.74
N LEU A 79 -4.62 -16.75 2.12
CA LEU A 79 -5.60 -17.24 1.14
C LEU A 79 -4.91 -17.83 -0.10
N LEU A 80 -3.90 -17.14 -0.64
CA LEU A 80 -3.13 -17.64 -1.78
C LEU A 80 -2.40 -18.95 -1.45
N TRP A 81 -1.84 -19.06 -0.24
CA TRP A 81 -1.20 -20.29 0.24
C TRP A 81 -2.18 -21.45 0.37
N GLN A 82 -3.42 -21.19 0.79
CA GLN A 82 -4.46 -22.23 0.85
C GLN A 82 -4.90 -22.69 -0.55
N MET A 83 -4.95 -21.79 -1.52
CA MET A 83 -5.38 -22.11 -2.89
C MET A 83 -4.28 -22.78 -3.73
N PHE A 84 -3.02 -22.38 -3.53
CA PHE A 84 -1.86 -22.93 -4.21
C PHE A 84 -0.80 -23.33 -3.17
N PRO A 85 -1.00 -24.45 -2.45
CA PRO A 85 0.06 -24.98 -1.61
C PRO A 85 1.23 -25.32 -2.52
N VAL A 86 2.30 -24.53 -2.43
CA VAL A 86 3.55 -24.79 -3.12
C VAL A 86 4.23 -25.93 -2.36
N GLY A 87 3.80 -27.16 -2.68
CA GLY A 87 4.41 -28.41 -2.26
C GLY A 87 5.19 -29.03 -3.41
#